data_AF-A0A2S1LZ04-F1
#
_entry.id   AF-A0A2S1LZ04-F1
#
_cell.length_a   1.000
_cell.length_b   1.000
_cell.length_c   1.000
_cell.angle_alpha   90.00
_cell.angle_beta   90.00
_cell.angle_gamma   90.00
#
_symmetry.space_group_name_H-M   'P 1'
#
loop_
_entity.id
_entity.type
_entity.pdbx_description
1 polymer ?
#
loop_
_entity_poly.entity_id
_entity_poly.type
_entity_poly.pdbx_seq_one_letter_code
_entity_poly.pdbx_strand_id
1 'polypeptide(L)'
;MFKKPNKLPAKKVVTEALNDQQKQKSETKFFRAALIAAVVLNGLTYQKVDKLEKNQTTIIVPYGAKSSDLLITGESASAEYMRMLLRLVIADYGSISKATIDSKFSSLLGLVYPDRNEAVRVKLNERSKYFKQFNTVSQLMELLPEQAITITENPEDIKYTTAAKKKYRIQFSVETRKLIGEEAKPAETQKMYIDYTVSEGRFWILDIQG
;
A
#
# COMPACT_ATOMS: atom_id res chain seq x y z
N MET A 1 24.47 56.48 67.61
CA MET A 1 23.40 55.70 68.27
C MET A 1 22.50 55.10 67.19
N PHE A 2 22.62 53.81 66.89
CA PHE A 2 21.74 53.13 65.93
C PHE A 2 20.74 52.24 66.67
N LYS A 3 19.44 52.52 66.54
CA LYS A 3 18.33 51.73 67.10
C LYS A 3 18.21 50.41 66.33
N LYS A 4 18.28 49.28 67.04
CA LYS A 4 18.01 47.95 66.46
C LYS A 4 16.51 47.81 66.13
N PRO A 5 16.14 47.22 64.97
CA PRO A 5 14.75 47.02 64.61
C PRO A 5 14.12 45.92 65.48
N ASN A 6 12.91 46.20 65.95
CA ASN A 6 12.11 45.32 66.79
C ASN A 6 11.64 44.12 65.94
N LYS A 7 12.22 42.93 66.15
CA LYS A 7 11.80 41.71 65.46
C LYS A 7 10.53 41.19 66.13
N LEU A 8 9.39 41.32 65.45
CA LEU A 8 8.17 40.59 65.79
C LEU A 8 8.47 39.08 65.76
N PRO A 9 8.01 38.28 66.73
CA PRO A 9 8.26 36.85 66.73
C PRO A 9 7.56 36.22 65.52
N ALA A 10 8.34 35.54 64.68
CA ALA A 10 7.81 34.77 63.56
C ALA A 10 6.83 33.73 64.09
N LYS A 11 5.57 33.81 63.64
CA LYS A 11 4.53 32.83 63.95
C LYS A 11 5.00 31.49 63.37
N LYS A 12 5.40 30.55 64.22
CA LYS A 12 5.72 29.18 63.79
C LYS A 12 4.46 28.58 63.18
N VAL A 13 4.44 28.45 61.86
CA VAL A 13 3.47 27.59 61.17
C VAL A 13 3.88 26.18 61.53
N VAL A 14 3.14 25.55 62.43
CA VAL A 14 3.26 24.12 62.68
C VAL A 14 2.66 23.45 61.45
N THR A 15 3.49 23.11 60.47
CA THR A 15 3.12 22.09 59.49
C THR A 15 3.12 20.78 60.24
N GLU A 16 1.92 20.28 60.58
CA GLU A 16 1.76 18.94 61.12
C GLU A 16 2.46 17.96 60.18
N ALA A 17 3.46 17.25 60.70
CA ALA A 17 4.03 16.11 60.01
C ALA A 17 2.88 15.12 59.77
N LEU A 18 2.66 14.74 58.50
CA LEU A 18 1.66 13.73 58.14
C LEU A 18 1.86 12.50 59.05
N ASN A 19 0.84 12.18 59.84
CA ASN A 19 0.82 10.98 60.69
C ASN A 19 1.11 9.75 59.80
N ASP A 20 1.89 8.78 60.28
CA ASP A 20 2.35 7.63 59.49
C ASP A 20 1.20 6.90 58.77
N GLN A 21 0.00 6.88 59.37
CA GLN A 21 -1.21 6.34 58.75
C GLN A 21 -1.73 7.15 57.54
N GLN A 22 -1.58 8.48 57.55
CA GLN A 22 -1.94 9.33 56.42
C GLN A 22 -0.92 9.20 55.28
N LYS A 23 0.37 9.05 55.62
CA LYS A 23 1.44 8.78 54.66
C LYS A 23 1.20 7.44 53.94
N GLN A 24 0.89 6.38 54.68
CA GLN A 24 0.61 5.05 54.11
C GLN A 24 -0.64 5.04 53.20
N LYS A 25 -1.70 5.76 53.59
CA LYS A 25 -2.91 5.94 52.74
C LYS A 25 -2.62 6.74 51.47
N SER A 26 -1.78 7.78 51.55
CA SER A 26 -1.36 8.58 50.41
C SER A 26 -0.52 7.75 49.43
N GLU A 27 0.48 7.03 49.94
CA GLU A 27 1.34 6.14 49.15
C GLU A 27 0.52 5.05 48.45
N THR A 28 -0.44 4.43 49.13
CA THR A 28 -1.32 3.42 48.52
C THR A 28 -2.18 4.00 47.40
N LYS A 29 -2.72 5.22 47.57
CA LYS A 29 -3.47 5.91 46.51
C LYS A 29 -2.56 6.27 45.32
N PHE A 30 -1.34 6.73 45.60
CA PHE A 30 -0.34 7.02 44.58
C PHE A 30 0.06 5.77 43.81
N PHE A 31 0.38 4.66 44.49
CA PHE A 31 0.71 3.38 43.84
C PHE A 31 -0.44 2.86 43.00
N ARG A 32 -1.69 2.97 43.48
CA ARG A 32 -2.86 2.58 42.69
C ARG A 32 -3.03 3.44 41.44
N ALA A 33 -2.83 4.76 41.56
CA ALA A 33 -2.87 5.67 40.41
C ALA A 33 -1.73 5.39 39.42
N ALA A 34 -0.52 5.14 39.90
CA ALA A 34 0.64 4.79 39.09
C ALA A 34 0.44 3.46 38.34
N LEU A 35 -0.17 2.46 38.99
CA LEU A 35 -0.53 1.19 38.37
C LEU A 35 -1.53 1.37 37.24
N ILE A 36 -2.58 2.16 37.47
CA ILE A 36 -3.58 2.48 36.44
C ILE A 36 -2.91 3.20 35.27
N ALA A 37 -2.06 4.20 35.53
CA ALA A 37 -1.33 4.92 34.50
C ALA A 37 -0.40 4.00 33.69
N ALA A 38 0.30 3.07 34.35
CA ALA A 38 1.17 2.10 33.68
C ALA A 38 0.37 1.15 32.78
N VAL A 39 -0.80 0.67 33.22
CA VAL A 39 -1.67 -0.18 32.40
C VAL A 39 -2.20 0.57 31.17
N VAL A 40 -2.61 1.83 31.33
CA VAL A 40 -3.07 2.67 30.22
C VAL A 40 -1.94 2.92 29.21
N LEU A 41 -0.74 3.26 29.69
CA LEU A 41 0.44 3.47 28.82
C LEU A 41 0.82 2.19 28.07
N ASN A 42 0.77 1.03 28.72
CA ASN A 42 1.01 -0.25 28.06
C ASN A 42 -0.08 -0.55 27.02
N GLY A 43 -1.36 -0.29 27.33
CA GLY A 43 -2.46 -0.46 26.36
C GLY A 43 -2.31 0.42 25.13
N LEU A 44 -1.92 1.68 25.31
CA LEU A 44 -1.65 2.61 24.20
C LEU A 44 -0.43 2.18 23.37
N THR A 45 0.62 1.70 24.04
CA THR A 45 1.82 1.18 23.37
C THR A 45 1.49 -0.07 22.58
N TYR A 46 0.72 -1.00 23.16
CA TYR A 46 0.25 -2.21 22.50
C TYR A 46 -0.59 -1.89 21.26
N GLN A 47 -1.55 -0.97 21.35
CA GLN A 47 -2.33 -0.54 20.17
C GLN A 47 -1.46 0.06 19.07
N LYS A 48 -0.42 0.82 19.42
CA LYS A 48 0.52 1.36 18.43
C LYS A 48 1.36 0.27 17.79
N VAL A 49 1.87 -0.68 18.60
CA VAL A 49 2.71 -1.79 18.11
C VAL A 49 1.90 -2.74 17.25
N ASP A 50 0.69 -3.13 17.67
CA ASP A 50 -0.23 -3.98 16.88
C ASP A 50 -0.61 -3.29 15.56
N LYS A 51 -0.81 -1.97 15.58
CA LYS A 51 -1.03 -1.20 14.35
C LYS A 51 0.21 -1.15 13.45
N LEU A 52 1.41 -1.05 14.03
CA LEU A 52 2.68 -1.07 13.28
C LEU A 52 2.94 -2.45 12.68
N GLU A 53 2.73 -3.52 13.43
CA GLU A 53 2.88 -4.91 13.00
C GLU A 53 1.91 -5.23 11.85
N LYS A 54 0.64 -4.82 11.96
CA LYS A 54 -0.33 -4.94 10.87
C LYS A 54 0.06 -4.16 9.61
N ASN A 55 0.83 -3.10 9.74
CA ASN A 55 1.31 -2.29 8.61
C ASN A 55 2.68 -2.75 8.09
N GLN A 56 3.42 -3.59 8.82
CA GLN A 56 4.75 -4.02 8.46
C GLN A 56 4.66 -5.25 7.55
N THR A 57 4.70 -5.02 6.25
CA THR A 57 4.74 -6.09 5.26
C THR A 57 6.20 -6.49 5.03
N THR A 58 6.55 -7.77 5.21
CA THR A 58 7.87 -8.27 4.81
C THR A 58 7.96 -8.26 3.28
N ILE A 59 8.74 -7.32 2.73
CA ILE A 59 8.95 -7.20 1.28
C ILE A 59 10.16 -8.06 0.92
N ILE A 60 9.94 -9.15 0.18
CA ILE A 60 11.02 -9.86 -0.49
C ILE A 60 11.53 -8.93 -1.59
N VAL A 61 12.76 -8.43 -1.43
CA VAL A 61 13.38 -7.49 -2.37
C VAL A 61 14.09 -8.28 -3.46
N PRO A 62 13.68 -8.15 -4.73
CA PRO A 62 14.33 -8.85 -5.82
C PRO A 62 15.72 -8.28 -6.09
N TYR A 63 16.60 -9.08 -6.70
CA TYR A 63 17.97 -8.67 -7.01
C TYR A 63 18.01 -7.33 -7.78
N GLY A 64 18.78 -6.37 -7.27
CA GLY A 64 18.97 -5.05 -7.89
C GLY A 64 18.09 -3.92 -7.34
N ALA A 65 17.03 -4.21 -6.59
CA ALA A 65 16.24 -3.21 -5.87
C ALA A 65 16.78 -3.05 -4.43
N LYS A 66 16.72 -1.85 -3.84
CA LYS A 66 16.90 -1.68 -2.39
C LYS A 66 15.54 -1.80 -1.70
N SER A 67 15.50 -2.32 -0.48
CA SER A 67 14.25 -2.37 0.33
C SER A 67 13.61 -0.99 0.51
N SER A 68 14.41 0.08 0.54
CA SER A 68 13.96 1.47 0.57
C SER A 68 13.25 1.91 -0.71
N ASP A 69 13.52 1.24 -1.83
CA ASP A 69 13.00 1.62 -3.14
C ASP A 69 11.66 0.92 -3.41
N LEU A 70 11.31 -0.10 -2.61
CA LEU A 70 10.06 -0.83 -2.66
C LEU A 70 9.23 -0.52 -1.41
N LEU A 71 8.57 0.64 -1.40
CA LEU A 71 7.77 1.08 -0.25
C LEU A 71 6.32 1.28 -0.66
N ILE A 72 5.41 0.70 0.14
CA ILE A 72 4.00 1.06 0.15
C ILE A 72 3.75 1.81 1.46
N THR A 73 3.28 3.05 1.34
CA THR A 73 2.99 3.91 2.50
C THR A 73 1.55 4.37 2.45
N GLY A 74 0.71 3.79 3.32
CA GLY A 74 -0.73 4.07 3.33
C GLY A 74 -1.40 3.63 2.02
N GLU A 75 -1.82 4.60 1.21
CA GLU A 75 -2.52 4.39 -0.07
C GLU A 75 -1.65 4.73 -1.30
N SER A 76 -0.34 4.92 -1.13
CA SER A 76 0.61 5.18 -2.21
C SER A 76 1.75 4.16 -2.23
N ALA A 77 2.39 4.01 -3.39
CA ALA A 77 3.56 3.14 -3.56
C ALA A 77 4.70 3.88 -4.28
N SER A 78 5.93 3.45 -4.05
CA SER A 78 7.12 3.99 -4.71
C SER A 78 7.10 3.73 -6.21
N ALA A 79 7.74 4.60 -6.98
CA ALA A 79 7.80 4.47 -8.44
C ALA A 79 8.45 3.15 -8.89
N GLU A 80 9.47 2.67 -8.18
CA GLU A 80 10.15 1.43 -8.52
C GLU A 80 9.27 0.20 -8.23
N TYR A 81 8.54 0.20 -7.11
CA TYR A 81 7.53 -0.82 -6.84
C TYR A 81 6.48 -0.89 -7.96
N MET A 82 6.00 0.28 -8.39
CA MET A 82 5.03 0.38 -9.48
C MET A 82 5.59 -0.13 -10.80
N ARG A 83 6.87 0.13 -11.13
CA ARG A 83 7.53 -0.43 -12.31
C ARG A 83 7.59 -1.95 -12.27
N MET A 84 7.92 -2.53 -11.12
CA MET A 84 8.00 -3.98 -10.96
C MET A 84 6.64 -4.64 -11.14
N LEU A 85 5.61 -4.09 -10.49
CA LEU A 85 4.24 -4.56 -10.68
C LEU A 85 3.78 -4.39 -12.13
N LEU A 86 4.13 -3.28 -12.76
CA LEU A 86 3.78 -3.03 -14.15
C LEU A 86 4.37 -4.10 -15.08
N ARG A 87 5.64 -4.47 -14.89
CA ARG A 87 6.28 -5.57 -15.64
C ARG A 87 5.54 -6.89 -15.46
N LEU A 88 5.11 -7.20 -14.23
CA LEU A 88 4.33 -8.41 -13.95
C LEU A 88 2.98 -8.40 -14.66
N VAL A 89 2.22 -7.30 -14.52
CA VAL A 89 0.90 -7.15 -15.15
C VAL A 89 1.02 -7.22 -16.67
N ILE A 90 2.02 -6.58 -17.27
CA ILE A 90 2.28 -6.64 -18.72
C ILE A 90 2.65 -8.05 -19.17
N ALA A 91 3.48 -8.76 -18.41
CA ALA A 91 3.86 -10.14 -18.73
C ALA A 91 2.65 -11.08 -18.76
N ASP A 92 1.68 -10.90 -17.87
CA ASP A 92 0.47 -11.72 -17.84
C ASP A 92 -0.61 -11.22 -18.82
N TYR A 93 -0.73 -9.92 -19.05
CA TYR A 93 -1.76 -9.34 -19.91
C TYR A 93 -1.41 -9.39 -21.41
N GLY A 94 -0.14 -9.12 -21.72
CA GLY A 94 0.32 -8.84 -23.06
C GLY A 94 1.16 -9.94 -23.70
N SER A 95 1.86 -10.75 -22.91
CA SER A 95 2.70 -11.85 -23.39
C SER A 95 1.96 -13.19 -23.30
N ILE A 96 1.05 -13.45 -24.23
CA ILE A 96 0.06 -14.54 -24.15
C ILE A 96 0.05 -15.42 -25.40
N SER A 97 -0.32 -16.68 -25.19
CA SER A 97 -0.56 -17.68 -26.23
C SER A 97 -1.77 -18.53 -25.85
N LYS A 98 -2.32 -19.30 -26.80
CA LYS A 98 -3.41 -20.24 -26.52
C LYS A 98 -3.14 -21.15 -25.31
N ALA A 99 -1.90 -21.57 -25.11
CA ALA A 99 -1.51 -22.47 -24.03
C ALA A 99 -1.40 -21.79 -22.66
N THR A 100 -1.10 -20.48 -22.61
CA THR A 100 -0.79 -19.76 -21.37
C THR A 100 -1.87 -18.79 -20.93
N ILE A 101 -2.80 -18.46 -21.81
CA ILE A 101 -3.76 -17.37 -21.59
C ILE A 101 -4.67 -17.58 -20.38
N ASP A 102 -5.11 -18.81 -20.13
CA ASP A 102 -6.03 -19.12 -19.03
C ASP A 102 -5.34 -18.96 -17.67
N SER A 103 -4.11 -19.48 -17.53
CA SER A 103 -3.37 -19.34 -16.28
C SER A 103 -2.98 -17.89 -16.02
N LYS A 104 -2.51 -17.17 -17.04
CA LYS A 104 -2.14 -15.75 -16.93
C LYS A 104 -3.32 -14.86 -16.57
N PHE A 105 -4.48 -15.05 -17.21
CA PHE A 105 -5.66 -14.25 -16.89
C PHE A 105 -6.25 -14.61 -15.52
N SER A 106 -6.14 -15.87 -15.08
CA SER A 106 -6.48 -16.24 -13.71
C SER A 106 -5.57 -15.54 -12.68
N SER A 107 -4.26 -15.47 -12.94
CA SER A 107 -3.32 -14.74 -12.09
C SER A 107 -3.65 -13.24 -12.02
N LEU A 108 -3.96 -12.62 -13.16
CA LEU A 108 -4.39 -11.22 -13.22
C LEU A 108 -5.67 -10.98 -12.42
N LEU A 109 -6.67 -11.85 -12.54
CA LEU A 109 -7.93 -11.73 -11.80
C LEU A 109 -7.72 -11.81 -10.28
N GLY A 110 -6.65 -12.47 -9.81
CA GLY A 110 -6.25 -12.47 -8.40
C GLY A 110 -5.75 -11.11 -7.90
N LEU A 111 -5.33 -10.22 -8.80
CA LEU A 111 -4.90 -8.86 -8.51
C LEU A 111 -5.99 -7.81 -8.78
N VAL A 112 -7.16 -8.21 -9.27
CA VAL A 112 -8.27 -7.29 -9.56
C VAL A 112 -9.06 -6.99 -8.29
N TYR A 113 -9.40 -5.72 -8.10
CA TYR A 113 -10.19 -5.27 -6.96
C TYR A 113 -11.55 -5.99 -6.94
N PRO A 114 -12.07 -6.42 -5.77
CA PRO A 114 -13.22 -7.33 -5.70
C PRO A 114 -14.46 -6.87 -6.47
N ASP A 115 -14.79 -5.57 -6.42
CA ASP A 115 -15.96 -5.01 -7.11
C ASP A 115 -15.77 -4.83 -8.64
N ARG A 116 -14.52 -4.92 -9.12
CA ARG A 116 -14.16 -4.86 -10.54
C ARG A 116 -13.97 -6.24 -11.15
N ASN A 117 -13.90 -7.30 -10.33
CA ASN A 117 -13.51 -8.64 -10.76
C ASN A 117 -14.34 -9.14 -11.95
N GLU A 118 -15.68 -9.02 -11.89
CA GLU A 118 -16.55 -9.50 -12.97
C GLU A 118 -16.39 -8.69 -14.26
N ALA A 119 -16.34 -7.37 -14.17
CA ALA A 119 -16.17 -6.52 -15.34
C ALA A 119 -14.83 -6.78 -16.06
N VAL A 120 -13.74 -6.96 -15.30
CA VAL A 120 -12.43 -7.29 -15.86
C VAL A 120 -12.42 -8.72 -16.41
N ARG A 121 -13.06 -9.67 -15.72
CA ARG A 121 -13.20 -11.05 -16.17
C ARG A 121 -13.89 -11.13 -17.53
N VAL A 122 -14.98 -10.39 -17.75
CA VAL A 122 -15.66 -10.34 -19.05
C VAL A 122 -14.70 -9.86 -20.15
N LYS A 123 -13.98 -8.75 -19.93
CA LYS A 123 -12.98 -8.24 -20.89
C LYS A 123 -11.87 -9.24 -21.19
N LEU A 124 -11.32 -9.87 -20.16
CA LEU A 124 -10.27 -10.89 -20.31
C LEU A 124 -10.81 -12.14 -21.03
N ASN A 125 -12.05 -12.55 -20.78
CA ASN A 125 -12.67 -13.67 -21.49
C ASN A 125 -12.89 -13.37 -22.98
N GLU A 126 -13.32 -12.16 -23.33
CA GLU A 126 -13.44 -11.73 -24.72
C GLU A 126 -12.08 -11.76 -25.43
N ARG A 127 -11.04 -11.20 -24.78
CA ARG A 127 -9.67 -11.28 -25.28
C ARG A 127 -9.20 -12.73 -25.40
N SER A 128 -9.55 -13.59 -24.45
CA SER A 128 -9.17 -15.01 -24.45
C SER A 128 -9.73 -15.77 -25.65
N LYS A 129 -11.00 -15.51 -26.00
CA LYS A 129 -11.62 -16.10 -27.20
C LYS A 129 -10.81 -15.84 -28.47
N TYR A 130 -10.25 -14.63 -28.63
CA TYR A 130 -9.44 -14.27 -29.80
C TYR A 130 -8.18 -15.12 -29.96
N PHE A 131 -7.48 -15.45 -28.88
CA PHE A 131 -6.28 -16.29 -28.94
C PHE A 131 -6.61 -17.78 -28.98
N LYS A 132 -7.75 -18.19 -28.42
CA LYS A 132 -8.15 -19.61 -28.41
C LYS A 132 -8.62 -20.12 -29.77
N GLN A 133 -9.22 -19.26 -30.60
CA GLN A 133 -9.65 -19.60 -31.96
C GLN A 133 -8.47 -19.88 -32.91
N PHE A 134 -7.27 -19.36 -32.63
CA PHE A 134 -6.10 -19.53 -33.49
C PHE A 134 -4.98 -20.29 -32.76
N ASN A 135 -4.59 -21.46 -33.26
CA ASN A 135 -3.51 -22.25 -32.64
C ASN A 135 -2.13 -21.60 -32.77
N THR A 136 -1.96 -20.74 -33.77
CA THR A 136 -0.66 -20.20 -34.18
C THR A 136 -0.47 -18.74 -33.78
N VAL A 137 -1.44 -18.12 -33.11
CA VAL A 137 -1.37 -16.72 -32.70
C VAL A 137 -0.86 -16.63 -31.27
N SER A 138 0.22 -15.90 -31.10
CA SER A 138 0.70 -15.45 -29.80
C SER A 138 1.10 -13.98 -29.86
N GLN A 139 1.14 -13.34 -28.70
CA GLN A 139 1.55 -11.97 -28.55
C GLN A 139 2.65 -11.91 -27.50
N LEU A 140 3.66 -11.09 -27.76
CA LEU A 140 4.67 -10.67 -26.81
C LEU A 140 4.45 -9.19 -26.53
N MET A 141 4.54 -8.78 -25.27
CA MET A 141 4.49 -7.39 -24.87
C MET A 141 5.60 -7.11 -23.86
N GLU A 142 6.34 -6.04 -24.10
CA GLU A 142 7.46 -5.63 -23.27
C GLU A 142 7.34 -4.15 -22.89
N LEU A 143 7.66 -3.84 -21.64
CA LEU A 143 7.72 -2.47 -21.16
C LEU A 143 8.99 -1.81 -21.69
N LEU A 144 8.86 -0.63 -22.29
CA LEU A 144 10.01 0.14 -22.74
C LEU A 144 10.83 0.63 -21.52
N PRO A 145 12.11 0.23 -21.38
CA PRO A 145 12.87 0.44 -20.14
C PRO A 145 13.18 1.91 -19.83
N GLU A 146 13.30 2.76 -20.85
CA GLU A 146 13.71 4.16 -20.73
C GLU A 146 12.54 5.15 -20.70
N GLN A 147 11.28 4.67 -20.76
CA GLN A 147 10.14 5.56 -20.85
C GLN A 147 9.65 6.00 -19.46
N ALA A 148 9.46 7.30 -19.30
CA ALA A 148 8.83 7.86 -18.12
C ALA A 148 7.42 7.31 -17.95
N ILE A 149 7.13 6.85 -16.74
CA ILE A 149 5.80 6.43 -16.31
C ILE A 149 5.13 7.63 -15.68
N THR A 150 3.91 7.94 -16.11
CA THR A 150 3.11 9.01 -15.53
C THR A 150 2.04 8.38 -14.64
N ILE A 151 1.96 8.82 -13.39
CA ILE A 151 0.91 8.41 -12.44
C ILE A 151 0.02 9.62 -12.17
N THR A 152 -1.26 9.49 -12.46
CA THR A 152 -2.28 10.51 -12.19
C THR A 152 -3.19 10.03 -11.07
N GLU A 153 -3.35 10.85 -10.03
CA GLU A 153 -4.30 10.58 -8.94
C GLU A 153 -5.71 11.08 -9.31
N ASN A 154 -6.71 10.26 -9.00
CA ASN A 154 -8.14 10.46 -9.24
C ASN A 154 -8.47 11.05 -10.62
N PRO A 155 -8.21 10.29 -11.71
CA PRO A 155 -8.54 10.76 -13.05
C PRO A 155 -10.05 11.01 -13.19
N GLU A 156 -10.40 12.11 -13.86
CA GLU A 156 -11.79 12.57 -14.00
C GLU A 156 -12.59 11.72 -15.01
N ASP A 157 -11.91 11.03 -15.94
CA ASP A 157 -12.49 10.32 -17.07
C ASP A 157 -12.72 8.82 -16.82
N ILE A 158 -12.89 8.42 -15.56
CA ILE A 158 -13.16 7.03 -15.18
C ILE A 158 -14.59 6.62 -15.57
N LYS A 159 -14.70 5.65 -16.48
CA LYS A 159 -15.99 5.12 -16.97
C LYS A 159 -16.55 3.94 -16.17
N TYR A 160 -16.04 3.71 -14.97
CA TYR A 160 -16.49 2.60 -14.12
C TYR A 160 -16.69 3.03 -12.66
N THR A 161 -17.56 2.29 -11.98
CA THR A 161 -17.83 2.47 -10.55
C THR A 161 -16.96 1.52 -9.73
N THR A 162 -16.46 2.01 -8.60
CA THR A 162 -15.72 1.23 -7.60
C THR A 162 -15.84 1.88 -6.23
N ALA A 163 -15.78 1.08 -5.18
CA ALA A 163 -15.72 1.48 -3.78
C ALA A 163 -14.31 1.91 -3.34
N ALA A 164 -13.30 1.75 -4.18
CA ALA A 164 -11.95 2.22 -3.90
C ALA A 164 -11.91 3.74 -3.65
N LYS A 165 -11.33 4.14 -2.51
CA LYS A 165 -11.29 5.55 -2.06
C LYS A 165 -10.42 6.42 -2.97
N LYS A 166 -9.20 5.96 -3.25
CA LYS A 166 -8.26 6.60 -4.16
C LYS A 166 -8.07 5.77 -5.39
N LYS A 167 -8.02 6.44 -6.53
CA LYS A 167 -7.85 5.83 -7.84
C LYS A 167 -6.61 6.44 -8.45
N TYR A 168 -5.78 5.61 -9.04
CA TYR A 168 -4.57 6.04 -9.72
C TYR A 168 -4.62 5.50 -11.13
N ARG A 169 -4.18 6.29 -12.10
CA ARG A 169 -3.92 5.83 -13.46
C ARG A 169 -2.45 5.89 -13.74
N ILE A 170 -1.89 4.74 -14.11
CA ILE A 170 -0.54 4.65 -14.62
C ILE A 170 -0.60 4.63 -16.15
N GLN A 171 0.07 5.59 -16.80
CA GLN A 171 0.23 5.67 -18.24
C GLN A 171 1.67 5.26 -18.60
N PHE A 172 1.78 4.36 -19.57
CA PHE A 172 3.05 3.80 -20.05
C PHE A 172 2.93 3.40 -21.53
N SER A 173 4.05 3.15 -22.20
CA SER A 173 4.01 2.52 -23.53
C SER A 173 4.76 1.20 -23.52
N VAL A 174 4.27 0.30 -24.37
CA VAL A 174 4.79 -1.05 -24.55
C VAL A 174 5.16 -1.28 -26.00
N GLU A 175 6.15 -2.11 -26.22
CA GLU A 175 6.38 -2.73 -27.52
C GLU A 175 5.58 -4.02 -27.57
N THR A 176 4.69 -4.16 -28.56
CA THR A 176 3.91 -5.38 -28.79
C THR A 176 4.36 -6.03 -30.10
N ARG A 177 4.51 -7.36 -30.06
CA ARG A 177 4.86 -8.16 -31.24
C ARG A 177 3.88 -9.32 -31.36
N LYS A 178 3.20 -9.41 -32.50
CA LYS A 178 2.34 -10.56 -32.82
C LYS A 178 3.14 -11.60 -33.58
N LEU A 179 3.01 -12.84 -33.15
CA LEU A 179 3.59 -14.01 -33.79
C LEU A 179 2.43 -14.82 -34.38
N ILE A 180 2.50 -15.12 -35.68
CA ILE A 180 1.49 -15.90 -36.40
C ILE A 180 2.21 -17.04 -37.10
N GLY A 181 2.15 -18.23 -36.49
CA GLY A 181 2.90 -19.39 -36.97
C GLY A 181 4.40 -19.16 -36.77
N GLU A 182 5.15 -19.21 -37.87
CA GLU A 182 6.59 -18.94 -37.88
C GLU A 182 6.92 -17.47 -38.19
N GLU A 183 5.92 -16.66 -38.56
CA GLU A 183 6.12 -15.25 -38.87
C GLU A 183 5.99 -14.37 -37.62
N ALA A 184 7.00 -13.51 -37.40
CA ALA A 184 6.89 -12.39 -36.48
C ALA A 184 6.48 -11.13 -37.25
N LYS A 185 5.34 -10.53 -36.87
CA LYS A 185 4.97 -9.21 -37.38
C LYS A 185 5.90 -8.15 -36.77
N PRO A 186 6.09 -7.01 -37.47
CA PRO A 186 6.85 -5.89 -36.92
C PRO A 186 6.34 -5.50 -35.55
N ALA A 187 7.24 -5.02 -34.71
CA ALA A 187 6.87 -4.54 -33.41
C ALA A 187 6.14 -3.20 -33.52
N GLU A 188 5.07 -3.05 -32.73
CA GLU A 188 4.27 -1.84 -32.67
C GLU A 188 4.36 -1.24 -31.27
N THR A 189 4.49 0.09 -31.21
CA THR A 189 4.45 0.79 -29.92
C THR A 189 3.01 1.18 -29.61
N GLN A 190 2.52 0.73 -28.45
CA GLN A 190 1.17 1.00 -27.99
C GLN A 190 1.20 1.72 -26.65
N LYS A 191 0.39 2.78 -26.52
CA LYS A 191 0.15 3.41 -25.21
C LYS A 191 -0.89 2.61 -24.45
N MET A 192 -0.64 2.38 -23.18
CA MET A 192 -1.50 1.62 -22.29
C MET A 192 -1.73 2.37 -20.99
N TYR A 193 -2.85 2.04 -20.35
CA TYR A 193 -3.26 2.56 -19.07
C TYR A 193 -3.65 1.41 -18.16
N ILE A 194 -3.20 1.47 -16.91
CA ILE A 194 -3.75 0.64 -15.85
C ILE A 194 -4.32 1.58 -14.81
N ASP A 195 -5.58 1.39 -14.49
CA ASP A 195 -6.17 2.02 -13.33
C ASP A 195 -6.01 1.09 -12.15
N TYR A 196 -5.55 1.63 -11.02
CA TYR A 196 -5.27 0.87 -9.82
C TYR A 196 -5.64 1.62 -8.55
N THR A 197 -5.71 0.89 -7.45
CA THR A 197 -5.78 1.43 -6.10
C THR A 197 -4.80 0.69 -5.21
N VAL A 198 -4.38 1.34 -4.13
CA VAL A 198 -3.64 0.68 -3.06
C VAL A 198 -4.52 0.71 -1.82
N SER A 199 -4.88 -0.46 -1.34
CA SER A 199 -5.75 -0.64 -0.18
C SER A 199 -5.24 -1.79 0.65
N GLU A 200 -5.23 -1.62 1.98
CA GLU A 200 -4.76 -2.62 2.94
C GLU A 200 -3.31 -3.10 2.65
N GLY A 201 -2.45 -2.17 2.21
CA GLY A 201 -1.06 -2.48 1.87
C GLY A 201 -0.90 -3.32 0.60
N ARG A 202 -1.95 -3.47 -0.21
CA ARG A 202 -1.93 -4.26 -1.45
C ARG A 202 -2.31 -3.42 -2.65
N PHE A 203 -1.66 -3.70 -3.77
CA PHE A 203 -2.02 -3.17 -5.07
C PHE A 203 -3.22 -3.94 -5.63
N TRP A 204 -4.16 -3.21 -6.20
CA TRP A 204 -5.35 -3.76 -6.84
C TRP A 204 -5.59 -3.10 -8.19
N ILE A 205 -5.83 -3.91 -9.20
CA ILE A 205 -6.21 -3.48 -10.55
C ILE A 205 -7.69 -3.11 -10.54
N LEU A 206 -8.01 -1.92 -11.04
CA LEU A 206 -9.38 -1.46 -11.26
C LEU A 206 -9.81 -1.66 -12.72
N ASP A 207 -8.91 -1.38 -13.66
CA ASP A 207 -9.10 -1.61 -15.08
C ASP A 207 -7.76 -1.67 -15.83
N ILE A 208 -7.74 -2.35 -16.97
CA ILE A 208 -6.60 -2.34 -17.91
C ILE A 208 -7.11 -1.89 -19.27
N GLN A 209 -6.42 -0.94 -19.87
CA GLN A 209 -6.78 -0.34 -21.16
C GLN A 209 -5.55 -0.33 -22.08
N GLY A 210 -5.75 -0.78 -23.31
CA GLY A 210 -4.75 -0.82 -24.37
C GLY A 210 -5.44 -1.00 -25.70
#